data_AF-A0A3E4L366-F1
#
_entry.id   AF-A0A3E4L366-F1
#
_cell.length_a   1.000
_cell.length_b   1.000
_cell.length_c   1.000
_cell.angle_alpha   90.00
_cell.angle_beta   90.00
_cell.angle_gamma   90.00
#
_symmetry.space_group_name_H-M   'P 1'
#
loop_
_entity.id
_entity.type
_entity.pdbx_description
1 polymer ?
#
loop_
_entity_poly.entity_id
_entity_poly.type
_entity_poly.pdbx_seq_one_letter_code
_entity_poly.pdbx_strand_id
1 'polypeptide(L)'
;MNFPENVKYTKEHEWIRLEGDVAYVGITDYAQEQLGDIVFVDIQAEGETLAADEVFGTIEVVKTISDLFLPVGGEILEQNEALADQPELVNKDPYGEGWLIKMKPDADADFDSLLDAAAYKALIND
;
A
#
# COMPACT_ATOMS: atom_id res chain seq x y z
N MET A 1 3.01 -16.07 -0.74
CA MET A 1 4.14 -15.14 -0.53
C MET A 1 5.03 -14.89 -1.74
N ASN A 2 4.77 -13.76 -2.42
CA ASN A 2 5.56 -13.17 -3.51
C ASN A 2 6.32 -11.90 -3.03
N PHE A 3 7.48 -11.61 -3.63
CA PHE A 3 8.33 -10.45 -3.30
C PHE A 3 8.86 -9.77 -4.57
N PRO A 4 8.03 -9.00 -5.30
CA PRO A 4 8.49 -8.28 -6.49
C PRO A 4 9.65 -7.32 -6.21
N GLU A 5 10.69 -7.33 -7.05
CA GLU A 5 11.86 -6.44 -6.87
C GLU A 5 11.64 -5.03 -7.46
N ASN A 6 10.56 -4.82 -8.21
CA ASN A 6 10.21 -3.55 -8.83
C ASN A 6 9.41 -2.62 -7.91
N VAL A 7 9.28 -2.94 -6.62
CA VAL A 7 8.63 -2.11 -5.61
C VAL A 7 9.55 -1.90 -4.41
N LYS A 8 9.28 -0.87 -3.62
CA LYS A 8 9.84 -0.67 -2.28
C LYS A 8 8.80 -1.04 -1.24
N TYR A 9 9.25 -1.36 -0.03
CA TYR A 9 8.41 -1.86 1.05
C TYR A 9 8.56 -1.03 2.33
N THR A 10 7.52 -1.01 3.15
CA THR A 10 7.52 -0.43 4.50
C THR A 10 7.67 -1.53 5.56
N LYS A 11 7.81 -1.14 6.83
CA LYS A 11 7.76 -2.10 7.95
C LYS A 11 6.33 -2.48 8.33
N GLU A 12 5.39 -1.63 7.95
CA GLU A 12 3.96 -1.69 8.16
C GLU A 12 3.26 -2.57 7.08
N HIS A 13 4.06 -3.18 6.19
CA HIS A 13 3.66 -4.17 5.20
C HIS A 13 2.89 -3.62 3.99
N GLU A 14 3.08 -2.34 3.68
CA GLU A 14 2.75 -1.72 2.41
C GLU A 14 3.91 -1.81 1.40
N TRP A 15 3.58 -1.58 0.13
CA TRP A 15 4.53 -1.41 -0.95
C TRP A 15 4.25 -0.13 -1.73
N ILE A 16 5.28 0.40 -2.36
CA ILE A 16 5.20 1.53 -3.29
C ILE A 16 5.94 1.22 -4.60
N ARG A 17 5.30 1.48 -5.74
CA ARG A 17 5.87 1.33 -7.09
C ARG A 17 5.84 2.66 -7.83
N LEU A 18 7.02 3.19 -8.16
CA LEU A 18 7.14 4.43 -8.94
C LEU A 18 7.02 4.13 -10.44
N GLU A 19 6.13 4.85 -11.13
CA GLU A 19 5.92 4.78 -12.58
C GLU A 19 5.94 6.20 -13.17
N GLY A 20 7.14 6.67 -13.53
CA GLY A 20 7.34 8.05 -13.95
C GLY A 20 7.23 9.00 -12.76
N ASP A 21 6.30 9.95 -12.82
CA ASP A 21 6.09 10.97 -11.77
C ASP A 21 5.00 10.59 -10.76
N VAL A 22 4.38 9.41 -10.92
CA VAL A 22 3.31 8.91 -10.05
C VAL A 22 3.74 7.59 -9.42
N ALA A 23 3.21 7.31 -8.23
CA ALA A 23 3.46 6.07 -7.52
C ALA A 23 2.15 5.37 -7.19
N TYR A 24 2.17 4.05 -7.24
CA TYR A 24 1.10 3.18 -6.78
C TYR A 24 1.47 2.62 -5.42
N VAL A 25 0.49 2.56 -4.51
CA VAL A 25 0.66 2.02 -3.16
C VAL A 25 -0.37 0.93 -2.92
N GLY A 26 0.03 -0.13 -2.21
CA GLY A 26 -0.89 -1.17 -1.75
C GLY A 26 -0.31 -1.97 -0.60
N ILE A 27 -0.99 -3.03 -0.16
CA ILE A 27 -0.47 -3.94 0.85
C ILE A 27 0.23 -5.15 0.24
N THR A 28 1.19 -5.71 0.97
CA THR A 28 1.96 -6.87 0.53
C THR A 28 1.16 -8.18 0.59
N ASP A 29 1.66 -9.20 -0.12
CA ASP A 29 1.10 -10.56 -0.04
C ASP A 29 1.17 -11.14 1.38
N TYR A 30 2.18 -10.74 2.17
CA TYR A 30 2.23 -11.08 3.59
C TYR A 30 1.07 -10.44 4.37
N ALA A 31 0.84 -9.13 4.21
CA ALA A 31 -0.22 -8.42 4.92
C ALA A 31 -1.61 -8.99 4.62
N GLN A 32 -1.93 -9.23 3.34
CA GLN A 32 -3.24 -9.78 2.99
C GLN A 32 -3.44 -11.20 3.58
N GLU A 33 -2.39 -12.04 3.61
CA GLU A 33 -2.46 -13.35 4.27
C GLU A 33 -2.70 -13.23 5.79
N GLN A 34 -2.13 -12.21 6.46
CA GLN A 34 -2.33 -11.97 7.89
C GLN A 34 -3.72 -11.41 8.21
N LEU A 35 -4.23 -10.52 7.37
CA LEU A 35 -5.55 -9.90 7.54
C LEU A 35 -6.69 -10.87 7.21
N GLY A 36 -6.48 -11.77 6.24
CA GLY A 36 -7.49 -12.68 5.72
C GLY A 36 -8.39 -12.00 4.69
N ASP A 37 -9.63 -12.46 4.58
CA ASP A 37 -10.57 -11.98 3.55
C ASP A 37 -10.92 -10.50 3.74
N ILE A 38 -10.52 -9.67 2.77
CA ILE A 38 -10.78 -8.24 2.75
C ILE A 38 -12.20 -7.99 2.29
N VAL A 39 -12.95 -7.22 3.09
CA VAL A 39 -14.37 -6.95 2.84
C VAL A 39 -14.61 -5.50 2.41
N PHE A 40 -13.74 -4.58 2.83
CA PHE A 40 -13.88 -3.17 2.48
C PHE A 40 -12.55 -2.43 2.57
N VAL A 41 -12.39 -1.41 1.73
CA VAL A 41 -11.26 -0.47 1.73
C VAL A 41 -11.86 0.94 1.75
N ASP A 42 -11.50 1.72 2.77
CA ASP A 42 -11.98 3.10 2.92
C ASP A 42 -10.81 4.08 2.78
N ILE A 43 -10.77 4.83 1.68
CA ILE A 43 -9.77 5.88 1.45
C ILE A 43 -10.46 7.23 1.57
N GLN A 44 -10.09 8.02 2.58
CA GLN A 44 -10.71 9.32 2.85
C GLN A 44 -9.89 10.51 2.37
N ALA A 45 -8.63 10.28 2.02
CA ALA A 45 -7.63 11.32 1.78
C ALA A 45 -7.39 11.63 0.28
N GLU A 46 -8.31 11.25 -0.62
CA GLU A 46 -8.20 11.59 -2.04
C GLU A 46 -8.18 13.11 -2.25
N GLY A 47 -7.17 13.62 -2.96
CA GLY A 47 -6.93 15.05 -3.15
C GLY A 47 -6.20 15.75 -2.01
N GLU A 48 -5.84 15.02 -0.94
CA GLU A 48 -5.05 15.55 0.18
C GLU A 48 -3.55 15.32 -0.03
N THR A 49 -2.75 16.22 0.56
CA THR A 49 -1.30 16.04 0.71
C THR A 49 -1.01 15.60 2.13
N LEU A 50 -0.39 14.44 2.28
CA LEU A 50 -0.06 13.85 3.58
C LEU A 50 1.45 13.64 3.71
N ALA A 51 1.93 13.64 4.94
CA ALA A 51 3.31 13.29 5.23
C ALA A 51 3.53 11.76 5.19
N ALA A 52 4.79 11.33 5.12
CA ALA A 52 5.13 9.92 5.34
C ALA A 52 4.62 9.46 6.71
N ASP A 53 4.23 8.19 6.81
CA ASP A 53 3.64 7.55 8.01
C ASP A 53 2.29 8.14 8.47
N GLU A 54 1.66 9.04 7.71
CA GLU A 54 0.28 9.45 7.97
C GLU A 54 -0.73 8.44 7.40
N VAL A 55 -1.88 8.32 8.08
CA VAL A 55 -2.95 7.40 7.70
C VAL A 55 -3.72 7.97 6.52
N PHE A 56 -3.74 7.24 5.40
CA PHE A 56 -4.50 7.64 4.21
C PHE A 56 -5.84 6.92 4.06
N GLY A 57 -6.03 5.82 4.78
CA GLY A 57 -7.23 5.01 4.72
C GLY A 57 -7.18 3.81 5.66
N THR A 58 -8.17 2.93 5.51
CA THR A 58 -8.27 1.71 6.31
C THR A 58 -8.68 0.51 5.46
N ILE A 59 -8.27 -0.68 5.90
CA ILE A 59 -8.77 -1.97 5.39
C ILE A 59 -9.60 -2.63 6.47
N GLU A 60 -10.82 -3.01 6.12
CA GLU A 60 -11.69 -3.80 6.97
C GLU A 60 -11.69 -5.27 6.52
N VAL A 61 -11.52 -6.14 7.50
CA VAL A 61 -11.73 -7.58 7.40
C VAL A 61 -12.77 -7.99 8.44
N VAL A 62 -13.34 -9.19 8.31
CA VAL A 62 -14.43 -9.68 9.18
C VAL A 62 -14.16 -9.55 10.69
N LYS A 63 -12.89 -9.53 11.10
CA LYS A 63 -12.48 -9.54 12.50
C LYS A 63 -11.86 -8.23 13.00
N THR A 64 -11.39 -7.36 12.11
CA THR A 64 -10.59 -6.19 12.48
C THR A 64 -10.59 -5.14 11.39
N ILE A 65 -10.26 -3.92 11.79
CA ILE A 65 -9.90 -2.82 10.89
C ILE A 65 -8.40 -2.59 11.08
N SER A 66 -7.69 -2.31 9.99
CA SER A 66 -6.28 -1.92 9.99
C SER A 66 -6.14 -0.57 9.31
N ASP A 67 -5.35 0.31 9.92
CA ASP A 67 -4.94 1.56 9.29
C ASP A 67 -3.95 1.27 8.15
N LEU A 68 -3.92 2.17 7.16
CA LEU A 68 -2.99 2.17 6.03
C LEU A 68 -2.13 3.42 6.06
N PHE A 69 -0.81 3.25 6.00
CA PHE A 69 0.15 4.34 6.16
C PHE A 69 0.83 4.71 4.85
N LEU A 70 1.04 6.01 4.63
CA LEU A 70 1.67 6.50 3.41
C LEU A 70 3.19 6.21 3.44
N PRO A 71 3.75 5.49 2.44
CA PRO A 71 5.17 5.12 2.47
C PRO A 71 6.13 6.31 2.38
N VAL A 72 5.74 7.38 1.71
CA VAL A 72 6.49 8.63 1.55
C VAL A 72 5.50 9.80 1.51
N GLY A 73 5.93 11.03 1.79
CA GLY A 73 5.08 12.21 1.64
C GLY A 73 4.64 12.45 0.19
N GLY A 74 3.41 12.95 0.02
CA GLY A 74 2.90 13.34 -1.29
C GLY A 74 1.39 13.57 -1.34
N GLU A 75 0.90 13.83 -2.54
CA GLU A 75 -0.52 14.08 -2.85
C GLU A 75 -1.21 12.81 -3.33
N ILE A 76 -2.33 12.44 -2.72
CA ILE A 76 -3.15 11.31 -3.18
C ILE A 76 -3.99 11.77 -4.36
N LEU A 77 -3.81 11.12 -5.51
CA LEU A 77 -4.46 11.51 -6.75
C LEU A 77 -5.77 10.75 -6.98
N GLU A 78 -5.81 9.47 -6.60
CA GLU A 78 -6.88 8.55 -6.98
C GLU A 78 -6.85 7.33 -6.06
N GLN A 79 -8.03 6.86 -5.63
CA GLN A 79 -8.19 5.51 -5.07
C GLN A 79 -8.57 4.51 -6.17
N ASN A 80 -8.28 3.22 -5.96
CA ASN A 80 -8.69 2.18 -6.89
C ASN A 80 -10.21 1.94 -6.84
N GLU A 81 -10.95 2.56 -7.76
CA GLU A 81 -12.41 2.46 -7.85
C GLU A 81 -12.92 1.00 -7.95
N ALA A 82 -12.10 0.08 -8.48
CA ALA A 82 -12.49 -1.32 -8.59
C ALA A 82 -12.72 -2.00 -7.22
N LEU A 83 -12.08 -1.50 -6.16
CA LEU A 83 -12.16 -2.09 -4.82
C LEU A 83 -13.53 -1.87 -4.15
N ALA A 84 -14.33 -0.92 -4.63
CA ALA A 84 -15.70 -0.73 -4.15
C ALA A 84 -16.60 -1.96 -4.46
N ASP A 85 -16.39 -2.58 -5.62
CA ASP A 85 -17.15 -3.76 -6.05
C ASP A 85 -16.37 -5.07 -5.89
N GLN A 86 -15.03 -5.00 -5.87
CA GLN A 86 -14.13 -6.16 -5.86
C GLN A 86 -13.00 -5.99 -4.83
N PRO A 87 -13.32 -5.86 -3.53
CA PRO A 87 -12.30 -5.71 -2.48
C PRO A 87 -11.33 -6.89 -2.41
N GLU A 88 -11.74 -8.08 -2.87
CA GLU A 88 -10.91 -9.27 -2.84
C GLU A 88 -9.75 -9.24 -3.87
N LEU A 89 -9.70 -8.24 -4.76
CA LEU A 89 -8.53 -7.99 -5.60
C LEU A 89 -7.26 -7.77 -4.77
N VAL A 90 -7.38 -7.16 -3.59
CA VAL A 90 -6.27 -6.98 -2.67
C VAL A 90 -5.73 -8.32 -2.17
N ASN A 91 -6.59 -9.33 -1.97
CA ASN A 91 -6.16 -10.69 -1.64
C ASN A 91 -5.61 -11.45 -2.86
N LYS A 92 -6.23 -11.31 -4.03
CA LYS A 92 -5.91 -12.12 -5.23
C LYS A 92 -4.66 -11.63 -5.98
N ASP A 93 -4.48 -10.32 -6.09
CA ASP A 93 -3.39 -9.70 -6.84
C ASP A 93 -2.88 -8.42 -6.15
N PRO A 94 -2.30 -8.54 -4.94
CA PRO A 94 -1.91 -7.40 -4.09
C PRO A 94 -0.93 -6.43 -4.75
N TYR A 95 -0.13 -6.87 -5.72
CA TYR A 95 0.88 -6.06 -6.41
C TYR A 95 0.47 -5.63 -7.82
N GLY A 96 -0.66 -6.10 -8.31
CA GLY A 96 -1.22 -5.77 -9.62
C GLY A 96 -2.52 -5.02 -9.49
N GLU A 97 -3.66 -5.68 -9.73
CA GLU A 97 -4.99 -5.06 -9.71
C GLU A 97 -5.46 -4.65 -8.30
N GLY A 98 -4.83 -5.16 -7.24
CA GLY A 98 -5.12 -4.86 -5.84
C GLY A 98 -4.41 -3.62 -5.26
N TRP A 99 -3.88 -2.72 -6.09
CA TRP A 99 -3.36 -1.43 -5.62
C TRP A 99 -4.48 -0.62 -4.92
N LEU A 100 -4.12 0.19 -3.92
CA LEU A 100 -5.09 0.90 -3.08
C LEU A 100 -5.24 2.36 -3.52
N ILE A 101 -4.11 3.05 -3.64
CA ILE A 101 -4.06 4.45 -4.06
C ILE A 101 -2.98 4.69 -5.10
N LYS A 102 -3.18 5.75 -5.87
CA LYS A 102 -2.19 6.37 -6.73
C LYS A 102 -1.90 7.75 -6.16
N MET A 103 -0.63 8.08 -6.05
CA MET A 103 -0.17 9.33 -5.48
C MET A 103 0.92 9.97 -6.33
N LYS A 104 1.13 11.26 -6.11
CA LYS A 104 2.30 11.99 -6.56
C LYS A 104 3.23 12.22 -5.37
N PRO A 105 4.38 11.53 -5.31
CA PRO A 105 5.37 11.77 -4.27
C PRO A 105 5.87 13.22 -4.28
N ASP A 106 6.20 13.74 -3.11
CA ASP A 106 6.89 15.02 -3.00
C ASP A 106 8.27 14.98 -3.69
N ALA A 107 8.76 16.15 -4.09
CA ALA A 107 10.03 16.25 -4.81
C ALA A 107 11.24 15.78 -3.97
N ASP A 108 11.12 15.82 -2.65
CA ASP A 108 12.09 15.38 -1.65
C ASP A 108 11.67 14.09 -0.92
N ALA A 109 10.72 13.33 -1.49
CA ALA A 109 10.30 12.03 -0.94
C ALA A 109 11.49 11.06 -0.76
N ASP A 110 11.66 10.54 0.44
CA ASP A 110 12.78 9.68 0.82
C ASP A 110 12.50 8.20 0.54
N PHE A 111 12.69 7.78 -0.71
CA PHE A 111 12.61 6.37 -1.11
C PHE A 111 13.77 5.51 -0.61
N ASP A 112 14.88 6.11 -0.17
CA ASP A 112 16.06 5.38 0.30
C ASP A 112 15.87 4.85 1.73
N SER A 113 14.95 5.46 2.49
CA SER A 113 14.51 4.97 3.79
C SER A 113 13.71 3.66 3.74
N LEU A 114 13.14 3.34 2.56
CA LEU A 114 12.29 2.17 2.35
C LEU A 114 13.09 0.89 2.12
N LEU A 115 12.45 -0.23 2.40
CA LEU A 115 13.05 -1.55 2.27
C LEU A 115 13.04 -2.01 0.80
N ASP A 116 14.09 -2.71 0.40
CA ASP A 116 14.06 -3.55 -0.79
C ASP A 116 13.43 -4.92 -0.49
N ALA A 117 13.24 -5.73 -1.53
CA ALA A 117 12.64 -7.06 -1.39
C ALA A 117 13.44 -7.99 -0.45
N ALA A 118 14.77 -7.88 -0.41
CA ALA A 118 15.62 -8.72 0.42
C ALA A 118 15.50 -8.34 1.91
N ALA A 119 15.51 -7.04 2.21
CA ALA A 119 15.35 -6.51 3.55
C ALA A 119 13.93 -6.76 4.08
N TYR A 120 12.89 -6.58 3.25
CA TYR A 120 11.51 -6.88 3.63
C TYR A 120 11.32 -8.38 3.91
N LYS A 121 11.88 -9.25 3.06
CA LYS A 121 11.85 -10.69 3.30
C LYS A 121 12.55 -11.07 4.61
N ALA A 122 13.65 -10.40 4.98
CA ALA A 122 14.30 -10.65 6.26
C ALA A 122 13.38 -10.24 7.43
N LEU A 123 12.75 -9.07 7.34
CA LEU A 123 11.85 -8.54 8.37
C LEU A 123 10.72 -9.52 8.75
N ILE A 124 10.07 -10.14 7.77
CA ILE A 124 8.91 -11.01 8.03
C ILE A 124 9.27 -12.46 8.45
N ASN A 125 10.56 -12.82 8.40
CA ASN A 125 11.05 -14.15 8.77
C ASN A 125 11.70 -14.19 10.17
N ASP A 126 11.87 -13.02 10.81
CA ASP A 126 12.29 -12.90 12.21
C ASP A 126 11.10 -13.07 13.17
#